data_AF-A0A6V8DLL7-F1
#
_entry.id   AF-A0A6V8DLL7-F1
#
_cell.length_a   1.000
_cell.length_b   1.000
_cell.length_c   1.000
_cell.angle_alpha   90.00
_cell.angle_beta   90.00
_cell.angle_gamma   90.00
#
_symmetry.space_group_name_H-M   'P 1'
#
loop_
_entity.id
_entity.type
_entity.pdbx_description
1 polymer ?
#
loop_
_entity_poly.entity_id
_entity_poly.type
_entity_poly.pdbx_seq_one_letter_code
_entity_poly.pdbx_strand_id
1 'polypeptide(L)'
;MVDGTSDDDIIRKRAFRISDKLDLGDLVDDSQFVKEKVSEEEVKDIDDAIGEVFDPFVRVKVPGSVEKDGSVKTAPETDVVTDIATEGERGINWVLMGTMILVYSAIGFQIGFVFDPLVATISLILLASIGFFLGERWSKDRRLRILGITWIIISMKVLYGLSIELQRWGIIGVEGLGALLLVTVGLNIVASYRYEHDAIAAQSTLVLLAVGSTAGSLYGQEGVAFMILISTILMHILAAHRKSGNLAALGIASSNLWIGMHAITDGFEIGELRVLALDKPLLLFVLMLITTGMNAGMATRFAREENW
;
A
#
# COMPACT_ATOMS: atom_id res chain seq x y z
N MET A 1 23.70 64.03 37.32
CA MET A 1 24.38 62.97 38.09
C MET A 1 23.36 62.46 39.08
N VAL A 2 22.84 61.25 38.83
CA VAL A 2 21.70 60.68 39.56
C VAL A 2 22.22 59.58 40.47
N ASP A 3 21.77 59.65 41.73
CA ASP A 3 22.05 58.80 42.86
C ASP A 3 21.93 57.30 42.56
N GLY A 4 22.90 56.55 43.05
CA GLY A 4 22.81 55.11 43.26
C GLY A 4 22.56 54.83 44.73
N THR A 5 21.52 54.04 45.03
CA THR A 5 21.35 53.07 46.13
C THR A 5 19.86 52.84 46.36
N SER A 6 19.36 51.59 46.24
CA SER A 6 18.29 51.05 47.13
C SER A 6 17.65 49.69 46.73
N ASP A 7 18.13 48.92 45.74
CA ASP A 7 17.43 47.65 45.39
C ASP A 7 17.99 46.36 46.05
N ASP A 8 19.16 46.40 46.69
CA ASP A 8 19.80 45.18 47.22
C ASP A 8 19.35 44.74 48.63
N ASP A 9 18.65 45.60 49.37
CA ASP A 9 18.19 45.28 50.74
C ASP A 9 16.86 44.51 50.79
N ILE A 10 16.08 44.52 49.70
CA ILE A 10 14.77 43.85 49.63
C ILE A 10 14.91 42.36 49.26
N ILE A 11 15.95 41.99 48.50
CA ILE A 11 16.21 40.58 48.14
C ILE A 11 16.93 39.84 49.27
N ARG A 12 17.77 40.52 50.07
CA ARG A 12 18.51 39.89 51.17
C ARG A 12 17.65 39.52 52.39
N LYS A 13 16.49 40.17 52.58
CA LYS A 13 15.56 39.86 53.70
C LYS A 13 14.57 38.73 53.42
N ARG A 14 14.52 38.19 52.19
CA ARG A 14 13.63 37.08 51.82
C ARG A 14 14.33 35.70 51.85
N ALA A 15 15.62 35.68 52.17
CA ALA A 15 16.34 34.47 52.56
C ALA A 15 16.40 34.41 54.10
N PHE A 16 16.00 33.27 54.67
CA PHE A 16 16.10 32.93 56.10
C PHE A 16 15.02 33.46 57.06
N ARG A 17 13.76 33.10 56.81
CA ARG A 17 12.77 32.80 57.88
C ARG A 17 11.90 31.59 57.55
N ILE A 18 12.52 30.48 57.16
CA ILE A 18 11.92 29.15 57.37
C ILE A 18 12.53 28.64 58.68
N SER A 19 11.98 29.15 59.77
CA SER A 19 12.24 28.65 61.12
C SER A 19 11.37 27.43 61.35
N ASP A 20 12.07 26.32 61.64
CA ASP A 20 11.66 25.20 62.47
C ASP A 20 10.30 24.51 62.28
N LYS A 21 10.44 23.20 62.03
CA LYS A 21 9.54 22.11 62.41
C LYS A 21 8.47 21.71 61.39
N LEU A 22 8.94 21.20 60.26
CA LEU A 22 8.29 20.08 59.58
C LEU A 22 9.28 18.93 59.52
N ASP A 23 9.11 18.01 60.46
CA ASP A 23 9.79 16.72 60.46
C ASP A 23 9.15 15.87 59.37
N LEU A 24 9.79 15.82 58.19
CA LEU A 24 9.36 15.00 57.06
C LEU A 24 9.84 13.55 57.20
N GLY A 25 10.45 13.18 58.34
CA GLY A 25 10.87 11.81 58.63
C GLY A 25 9.74 10.80 58.80
N ASP A 26 8.50 11.27 58.97
CA ASP A 26 7.31 10.42 59.18
C ASP A 26 6.35 10.43 57.97
N LEU A 27 6.70 11.14 56.88
CA LEU A 27 5.92 11.15 55.63
C LEU A 27 6.56 10.31 54.51
N VAL A 28 7.74 9.74 54.75
CA VAL A 28 8.42 8.82 53.86
C VAL A 28 8.61 7.51 54.60
N ASP A 29 7.66 6.61 54.43
CA ASP A 29 7.85 5.22 54.78
C ASP A 29 8.94 4.65 53.85
N ASP A 30 10.17 4.59 54.35
CA ASP A 30 11.34 4.04 53.64
C ASP A 30 11.17 2.54 53.31
N SER A 31 10.09 1.90 53.77
CA SER A 31 9.70 0.56 53.33
C SER A 31 8.97 0.52 51.97
N GLN A 32 8.61 1.66 51.39
CA GLN A 32 8.07 1.75 50.02
C GLN A 32 9.13 1.94 48.94
N PHE A 33 10.41 2.10 49.28
CA PHE A 33 11.51 1.84 48.34
C PHE A 33 11.75 0.33 48.24
N VAL A 34 10.68 -0.41 47.91
CA VAL A 34 10.82 -1.73 47.31
C VAL A 34 11.63 -1.48 46.04
N LYS A 35 12.87 -2.01 46.05
CA LYS A 35 13.66 -2.27 44.84
C LYS A 35 12.69 -2.53 43.71
N GLU A 36 12.72 -1.69 42.69
CA GLU A 36 12.13 -2.01 41.39
C GLU A 36 12.82 -3.30 40.96
N LYS A 37 12.22 -4.43 41.37
CA LYS A 37 12.48 -5.73 40.78
C LYS A 37 12.16 -5.47 39.34
N VAL A 38 13.18 -5.63 38.50
CA VAL A 38 13.04 -5.91 37.07
C VAL A 38 11.73 -6.67 36.91
N SER A 39 10.71 -5.96 36.41
CA SER A 39 9.42 -6.56 36.15
C SER A 39 9.72 -7.71 35.20
N GLU A 40 9.49 -8.93 35.68
CA GLU A 40 9.24 -10.05 34.79
C GLU A 40 8.28 -9.53 33.72
N GLU A 41 8.65 -9.72 32.46
CA GLU A 41 7.89 -9.31 31.29
C GLU A 41 6.41 -9.62 31.54
N GLU A 42 5.64 -8.59 31.91
CA GLU A 42 4.19 -8.65 31.80
C GLU A 42 3.96 -8.79 30.30
N VAL A 43 3.74 -10.02 29.87
CA VAL A 43 3.16 -10.33 28.58
C VAL A 43 1.78 -9.67 28.63
N LYS A 44 1.74 -8.38 28.25
CA LYS A 44 0.50 -7.70 27.92
C LYS A 44 -0.23 -8.63 26.97
N ASP A 45 -1.48 -8.93 27.28
CA ASP A 45 -2.37 -9.60 26.35
C ASP A 45 -2.53 -8.64 25.17
N ILE A 46 -1.70 -8.81 24.15
CA ILE A 46 -1.66 -7.99 22.95
C ILE A 46 -2.85 -8.43 22.11
N ASP A 47 -3.77 -7.51 21.84
CA ASP A 47 -4.79 -7.74 20.83
C ASP A 47 -4.10 -7.80 19.46
N ASP A 48 -3.91 -9.02 18.95
CA ASP A 48 -3.31 -9.34 17.65
C ASP A 48 -4.01 -8.57 16.49
N ALA A 49 -5.22 -8.02 16.69
CA ALA A 49 -5.94 -7.23 15.68
C ALA A 49 -5.67 -5.70 15.76
N ILE A 50 -5.27 -5.16 16.91
CA ILE A 50 -5.04 -3.71 17.10
C ILE A 50 -3.55 -3.32 17.04
N GLY A 51 -2.64 -4.27 17.29
CA GLY A 51 -1.19 -4.02 17.23
C GLY A 51 -0.67 -3.15 18.39
N GLU A 52 0.59 -2.72 18.30
CA GLU A 52 1.20 -1.86 19.32
C GLU A 52 0.66 -0.42 19.23
N VAL A 53 0.03 0.04 20.31
CA VAL A 53 -0.29 1.46 20.49
C VAL A 53 1.00 2.21 20.81
N PHE A 54 1.43 3.09 19.91
CA PHE A 54 2.61 3.95 20.10
C PHE A 54 2.50 4.74 21.40
N ASP A 55 3.37 4.46 22.37
CA ASP A 55 3.50 5.24 23.60
C ASP A 55 4.58 6.33 23.41
N PRO A 56 4.19 7.61 23.28
CA PRO A 56 5.14 8.72 23.06
C PRO A 56 6.04 9.00 24.27
N PHE A 57 5.84 8.31 25.40
CA PHE A 57 6.60 8.54 26.64
C PHE A 57 7.69 7.50 26.88
N VAL A 58 7.79 6.45 26.06
CA VAL A 58 8.88 5.47 26.13
C VAL A 58 10.11 6.01 25.40
N ARG A 59 11.18 6.29 26.16
CA ARG A 59 12.46 6.76 25.60
C ARG A 59 13.24 5.59 25.01
N VAL A 60 13.06 5.35 23.71
CA VAL A 60 13.87 4.37 22.98
C VAL A 60 15.30 4.91 22.82
N LYS A 61 16.30 4.11 23.24
CA LYS A 61 17.73 4.45 23.07
C LYS A 61 18.13 4.25 21.61
N VAL A 62 17.96 5.29 20.79
CA VAL A 62 18.40 5.32 19.40
C VAL A 62 19.81 5.91 19.28
N PRO A 63 20.66 5.45 18.32
CA PRO A 63 21.94 6.09 18.02
C PRO A 63 21.76 7.60 17.78
N GLY A 64 22.63 8.43 18.36
CA GLY A 64 22.46 9.89 18.36
C GLY A 64 21.53 10.47 19.44
N SER A 65 20.94 9.66 20.32
CA SER A 65 20.17 10.17 21.46
C SER A 65 21.07 10.90 22.46
N VAL A 66 20.71 12.15 22.79
CA VAL A 66 21.41 12.95 23.80
C VAL A 66 20.93 12.51 25.19
N GLU A 67 21.85 12.00 26.01
CA GLU A 67 21.55 11.63 27.40
C GLU A 67 21.29 12.88 28.26
N LYS A 68 20.71 12.70 29.46
CA LYS A 68 20.41 13.82 30.38
C LYS A 68 21.65 14.62 30.77
N ASP A 69 22.83 14.02 30.66
CA ASP A 69 24.14 14.64 30.91
C ASP A 69 24.72 15.37 29.70
N GLY A 70 24.00 15.43 28.58
CA GLY A 70 24.45 16.04 27.33
C GLY A 70 25.45 15.18 26.54
N SER A 71 25.75 13.97 27.00
CA SER A 71 26.64 13.04 26.31
C SER A 71 25.89 12.26 25.22
N VAL A 72 26.62 11.88 24.18
CA VAL A 72 26.15 10.99 23.11
C VAL A 72 27.03 9.75 23.15
N LYS A 73 26.47 8.62 23.59
CA LYS A 73 27.24 7.36 23.73
C LYS A 73 27.52 6.67 22.40
N THR A 74 26.65 6.86 21.41
CA THR A 74 26.75 6.23 20.10
C THR A 74 26.59 7.29 19.03
N ALA A 75 27.63 7.49 18.21
CA ALA A 75 27.57 8.43 17.10
C ALA A 75 26.49 7.99 16.08
N PRO A 76 25.82 8.93 15.40
CA PRO A 76 24.91 8.62 14.30
C PRO A 76 25.63 7.81 13.22
N GLU A 77 24.96 6.80 12.64
CA GLU A 77 25.56 5.94 11.61
C GLU A 77 25.74 6.68 10.26
N THR A 78 24.91 7.68 9.99
CA THR A 78 25.00 8.56 8.82
C THR A 78 24.84 10.03 9.22
N ASP A 79 25.49 10.92 8.47
CA ASP A 79 25.35 12.36 8.61
C ASP A 79 24.04 12.83 7.97
N VAL A 80 23.41 13.84 8.57
CA VAL A 80 22.16 14.46 8.10
C VAL A 80 22.27 14.92 6.65
N VAL A 81 23.45 15.41 6.23
CA VAL A 81 23.69 15.82 4.83
C VAL A 81 23.68 14.61 3.89
N THR A 82 24.23 13.48 4.33
CA THR A 82 24.24 12.23 3.55
C THR A 82 22.83 11.68 3.46
N ASP A 83 22.08 11.67 4.57
CA ASP A 83 20.69 11.23 4.59
C ASP A 83 19.81 12.07 3.65
N ILE A 84 19.88 13.41 3.74
CA ILE A 84 19.15 14.32 2.84
C ILE A 84 19.52 14.08 1.36
N ALA A 85 20.80 13.84 1.06
CA ALA A 85 21.22 13.54 -0.31
C ALA A 85 20.67 12.20 -0.81
N THR A 86 20.70 11.16 0.01
CA THR A 86 20.11 9.86 -0.35
C THR A 86 18.59 9.89 -0.43
N GLU A 87 17.91 10.65 0.43
CA GLU A 87 16.46 10.86 0.38
C GLU A 87 16.08 11.63 -0.90
N GLY A 88 16.88 12.64 -1.27
CA GLY A 88 16.72 13.40 -2.51
C GLY A 88 16.90 12.54 -3.76
N GLU A 89 17.94 11.70 -3.80
CA GLU A 89 18.17 10.74 -4.91
C GLU A 89 17.00 9.75 -5.03
N ARG A 90 16.52 9.21 -3.91
CA ARG A 90 15.34 8.33 -3.88
C ARG A 90 14.12 9.07 -4.42
N GLY A 91 13.83 10.28 -3.93
CA GLY A 91 12.69 11.08 -4.38
C GLY A 91 12.72 11.39 -5.88
N ILE A 92 13.88 11.78 -6.41
CA ILE A 92 14.06 12.03 -7.86
C ILE A 92 13.81 10.76 -8.66
N ASN A 93 14.30 9.60 -8.20
CA ASN A 93 14.06 8.32 -8.86
C ASN A 93 12.57 7.96 -8.93
N TRP A 94 11.81 8.19 -7.86
CA TRP A 94 10.36 7.98 -7.85
C TRP A 94 9.61 8.90 -8.82
N VAL A 95 9.97 10.18 -8.85
CA VAL A 95 9.38 11.15 -9.80
C VAL A 95 9.69 10.72 -11.24
N LEU A 96 10.93 10.33 -11.51
CA LEU A 96 11.36 9.90 -12.84
C LEU A 96 10.58 8.65 -13.31
N MET A 97 10.39 7.67 -12.43
CA MET A 97 9.54 6.50 -12.71
C MET A 97 8.09 6.90 -13.00
N GLY A 98 7.52 7.82 -12.22
CA GLY A 98 6.18 8.37 -12.45
C GLY A 98 6.04 9.06 -13.82
N THR A 99 6.99 9.93 -14.16
CA THR A 99 7.03 10.60 -15.47
C THR A 99 7.16 9.60 -16.61
N MET A 100 8.01 8.59 -16.46
CA MET A 100 8.17 7.52 -17.45
C MET A 100 6.85 6.78 -17.70
N ILE A 101 6.11 6.40 -16.64
CA ILE A 101 4.79 5.76 -16.77
C ILE A 101 3.82 6.65 -17.55
N LEU A 102 3.79 7.96 -17.26
CA LEU A 102 2.91 8.92 -17.93
C LEU A 102 3.26 9.06 -19.41
N VAL A 103 4.54 9.28 -19.74
CA VAL A 103 5.00 9.44 -21.13
C VAL A 103 4.68 8.18 -21.94
N TYR A 104 4.99 7.01 -21.39
CA TYR A 104 4.74 5.75 -22.10
C TYR A 104 3.24 5.49 -22.28
N SER A 105 2.43 5.82 -21.27
CA SER A 105 0.97 5.72 -21.37
C SER A 105 0.41 6.68 -22.42
N ALA A 106 0.94 7.90 -22.50
CA ALA A 106 0.54 8.88 -23.51
C ALA A 106 0.90 8.44 -24.93
N ILE A 107 2.09 7.85 -25.12
CA ILE A 107 2.49 7.28 -26.41
C ILE A 107 1.54 6.14 -26.81
N GLY A 108 1.25 5.21 -25.89
CA GLY A 108 0.30 4.11 -26.14
C GLY A 108 -1.09 4.62 -26.54
N PHE A 109 -1.60 5.62 -25.81
CA PHE A 109 -2.87 6.26 -26.14
C PHE A 109 -2.86 6.93 -27.52
N GLN A 110 -1.80 7.68 -27.84
CA GLN A 110 -1.65 8.36 -29.12
C GLN A 110 -1.61 7.37 -30.29
N ILE A 111 -0.88 6.26 -30.14
CA ILE A 111 -0.83 5.19 -31.16
C ILE A 111 -2.23 4.61 -31.38
N GLY A 112 -2.97 4.32 -30.29
CA GLY A 112 -4.33 3.79 -30.36
C GLY A 112 -5.32 4.72 -31.06
N PHE A 113 -5.19 6.03 -30.80
CA PHE A 113 -6.15 7.01 -31.29
C PHE A 113 -5.84 7.55 -32.70
N VAL A 114 -4.57 7.67 -33.07
CA VAL A 114 -4.15 8.38 -34.30
C VAL A 114 -3.85 7.44 -35.47
N PHE A 115 -3.32 6.25 -35.21
CA PHE A 115 -2.92 5.35 -36.29
C PHE A 115 -4.09 4.48 -36.77
N ASP A 116 -4.00 4.03 -38.02
CA ASP A 116 -4.92 3.03 -38.55
C ASP A 116 -4.83 1.72 -37.75
N PRO A 117 -5.93 0.96 -37.58
CA PRO A 117 -5.98 -0.18 -36.65
C PRO A 117 -4.86 -1.21 -36.81
N LEU A 118 -4.46 -1.52 -38.06
CA LEU A 118 -3.40 -2.49 -38.35
C LEU A 118 -2.03 -1.95 -37.89
N VAL A 119 -1.71 -0.71 -38.26
CA VAL A 119 -0.44 -0.05 -37.91
C VAL A 119 -0.37 0.18 -36.40
N ALA A 120 -1.48 0.59 -35.79
CA ALA A 120 -1.61 0.78 -34.35
C ALA A 120 -1.38 -0.53 -33.58
N THR A 121 -2.00 -1.64 -34.01
CA THR A 121 -1.81 -2.97 -33.41
C THR A 121 -0.34 -3.38 -33.41
N ILE A 122 0.34 -3.30 -34.57
CA ILE A 122 1.76 -3.66 -34.68
C ILE A 122 2.61 -2.75 -33.80
N SER A 123 2.32 -1.45 -33.79
CA SER A 123 3.07 -0.47 -33.00
C SER A 123 2.90 -0.70 -31.49
N LEU A 124 1.70 -1.03 -31.01
CA LEU A 124 1.44 -1.35 -29.60
C LEU A 124 2.09 -2.67 -29.17
N ILE A 125 2.08 -3.68 -30.04
CA ILE A 125 2.80 -4.94 -29.78
C ILE A 125 4.31 -4.69 -29.70
N LEU A 126 4.86 -3.89 -30.62
CA LEU A 126 6.27 -3.51 -30.59
C LEU A 126 6.60 -2.72 -29.32
N LEU A 127 5.77 -1.76 -28.96
CA LEU A 127 5.91 -0.96 -27.75
C LEU A 127 5.88 -1.84 -26.49
N ALA A 128 4.93 -2.76 -26.38
CA ALA A 128 4.90 -3.72 -25.27
C ALA A 128 6.15 -4.61 -25.26
N SER A 129 6.59 -5.09 -26.43
CA SER A 129 7.77 -5.95 -26.55
C SER A 129 9.07 -5.25 -26.14
N ILE A 130 9.25 -3.99 -26.53
CA ILE A 130 10.39 -3.16 -26.09
C ILE A 130 10.36 -3.00 -24.57
N GLY A 131 9.18 -2.74 -24.01
CA GLY A 131 9.04 -2.60 -22.56
C GLY A 131 9.36 -3.89 -21.81
N PHE A 132 8.88 -5.06 -22.28
CA PHE A 132 9.26 -6.34 -21.70
C PHE A 132 10.75 -6.63 -21.83
N PHE A 133 11.36 -6.27 -22.96
CA PHE A 133 12.80 -6.43 -23.16
C PHE A 133 13.62 -5.61 -22.15
N LEU A 134 13.27 -4.35 -21.95
CA LEU A 134 13.91 -3.48 -20.95
C LEU A 134 13.64 -3.99 -19.52
N GLY A 135 12.42 -4.42 -19.25
CA GLY A 135 12.03 -5.00 -17.96
C GLY A 135 12.86 -6.24 -17.61
N GLU A 136 12.98 -7.19 -18.52
CA GLU A 136 13.80 -8.39 -18.34
C GLU A 136 15.29 -8.07 -18.21
N ARG A 137 15.79 -7.08 -18.96
CA ARG A 137 17.19 -6.68 -18.94
C ARG A 137 17.60 -6.03 -17.62
N TRP A 138 16.70 -5.25 -17.01
CA TRP A 138 16.97 -4.48 -15.79
C TRP A 138 16.51 -5.19 -14.51
N SER A 139 15.52 -6.08 -14.59
CA SER A 139 15.06 -6.89 -13.44
C SER A 139 16.17 -7.79 -12.86
N LYS A 140 17.13 -8.20 -13.68
CA LYS A 140 18.26 -9.05 -13.27
C LYS A 140 19.26 -8.35 -12.35
N ASP A 141 19.31 -7.02 -12.35
CA ASP A 141 20.20 -6.26 -11.47
C ASP A 141 19.44 -5.80 -10.22
N ARG A 142 19.97 -6.11 -9.03
CA ARG A 142 19.33 -5.76 -7.74
C ARG A 142 19.06 -4.26 -7.60
N ARG A 143 19.92 -3.40 -8.15
CA ARG A 143 19.74 -1.93 -8.06
C ARG A 143 18.67 -1.41 -9.01
N LEU A 144 18.56 -2.02 -10.19
CA LEU A 144 17.62 -1.61 -11.23
C LEU A 144 16.33 -2.46 -11.22
N ARG A 145 16.18 -3.37 -10.26
CA ARG A 145 15.07 -4.31 -10.21
C ARG A 145 13.72 -3.61 -10.19
N ILE A 146 13.57 -2.55 -9.38
CA ILE A 146 12.33 -1.76 -9.29
C ILE A 146 12.02 -1.12 -10.66
N LEU A 147 13.02 -0.52 -11.30
CA LEU A 147 12.86 0.04 -12.65
C LEU A 147 12.44 -1.05 -13.65
N GLY A 148 13.11 -2.21 -13.63
CA GLY A 148 12.75 -3.35 -14.47
C GLY A 148 11.32 -3.82 -14.27
N ILE A 149 10.88 -3.96 -13.02
CA ILE A 149 9.48 -4.30 -12.68
C ILE A 149 8.51 -3.23 -13.19
N THR A 150 8.84 -1.94 -13.07
CA THR A 150 8.02 -0.86 -13.61
C THR A 150 7.84 -0.99 -15.12
N TRP A 151 8.88 -1.37 -15.87
CA TRP A 151 8.75 -1.65 -17.30
C TRP A 151 7.83 -2.83 -17.60
N ILE A 152 7.87 -3.89 -16.81
CA ILE A 152 6.94 -5.03 -16.94
C ILE A 152 5.49 -4.58 -16.70
N ILE A 153 5.24 -3.78 -15.66
CA ILE A 153 3.90 -3.25 -15.32
C ILE A 153 3.35 -2.38 -16.45
N ILE A 154 4.16 -1.45 -16.97
CA ILE A 154 3.78 -0.60 -18.09
C ILE A 154 3.50 -1.43 -19.34
N SER A 155 4.31 -2.45 -19.62
CA SER A 155 4.13 -3.31 -20.80
C SER A 155 2.83 -4.11 -20.71
N MET A 156 2.50 -4.64 -19.53
CA MET A 156 1.20 -5.26 -19.28
C MET A 156 0.04 -4.28 -19.47
N LYS A 157 0.18 -3.03 -18.98
CA LYS A 157 -0.82 -1.98 -19.21
C LYS A 157 -1.04 -1.72 -20.70
N VAL A 158 0.02 -1.68 -21.51
CA VAL A 158 -0.08 -1.53 -22.97
C VAL A 158 -0.81 -2.71 -23.60
N LEU A 159 -0.56 -3.95 -23.15
CA LEU A 159 -1.29 -5.13 -23.65
C LEU A 159 -2.78 -5.10 -23.28
N TYR A 160 -3.13 -4.69 -22.06
CA TYR A 160 -4.53 -4.49 -21.69
C TYR A 160 -5.19 -3.40 -22.53
N GLY A 161 -4.48 -2.29 -22.76
CA GLY A 161 -4.89 -1.23 -23.67
C GLY A 161 -5.16 -1.79 -25.07
N LEU A 162 -4.22 -2.53 -25.64
CA LEU A 162 -4.38 -3.18 -26.95
C LEU A 162 -5.64 -4.05 -27.01
N SER A 163 -5.95 -4.83 -25.97
CA SER A 163 -7.19 -5.62 -25.94
C SER A 163 -8.43 -4.74 -26.11
N ILE A 164 -8.50 -3.62 -25.39
CA ILE A 164 -9.61 -2.67 -25.47
C ILE A 164 -9.64 -1.97 -26.84
N GLU A 165 -8.48 -1.58 -27.38
CA GLU A 165 -8.35 -0.95 -28.70
C GLU A 165 -8.83 -1.86 -29.83
N LEU A 166 -8.48 -3.16 -29.79
CA LEU A 166 -8.93 -4.15 -30.77
C LEU A 166 -10.46 -4.26 -30.81
N GLN A 167 -11.11 -4.15 -29.65
CA GLN A 167 -12.57 -4.13 -29.57
C GLN A 167 -13.13 -2.82 -30.11
N ARG A 168 -12.55 -1.67 -29.75
CA ARG A 168 -12.97 -0.36 -30.26
C ARG A 168 -12.87 -0.26 -31.78
N TRP A 169 -11.84 -0.85 -32.38
CA TRP A 169 -11.68 -0.90 -33.84
C TRP A 169 -12.57 -1.93 -34.54
N GLY A 170 -13.39 -2.69 -33.80
CA GLY A 170 -14.28 -3.71 -34.36
C GLY A 170 -13.56 -4.97 -34.87
N ILE A 171 -12.30 -5.18 -34.49
CA ILE A 171 -11.54 -6.39 -34.87
C ILE A 171 -12.02 -7.60 -34.06
N ILE A 172 -12.38 -7.38 -32.80
CA ILE A 172 -12.95 -8.40 -31.91
C ILE A 172 -14.28 -7.91 -31.32
N GLY A 173 -15.21 -8.83 -31.10
CA GLY A 173 -16.45 -8.54 -30.36
C GLY A 173 -16.22 -8.50 -28.84
N VAL A 174 -17.28 -8.22 -28.07
CA VAL A 174 -17.26 -8.15 -26.60
C VAL A 174 -16.81 -9.49 -25.97
N GLU A 175 -17.26 -10.61 -26.52
CA GLU A 175 -16.83 -11.95 -26.08
C GLU A 175 -15.33 -12.16 -26.30
N GLY A 176 -14.82 -11.72 -27.45
CA GLY A 176 -13.40 -11.77 -27.79
C GLY A 176 -12.55 -10.88 -26.88
N LEU A 177 -13.06 -9.68 -26.53
CA LEU A 177 -12.42 -8.79 -25.56
C LEU A 177 -12.31 -9.46 -24.19
N GLY A 178 -13.40 -10.04 -23.69
CA GLY A 178 -13.41 -10.75 -22.40
C GLY A 178 -12.40 -11.90 -22.39
N ALA A 179 -12.41 -12.75 -23.43
CA ALA A 179 -11.46 -13.85 -23.56
C ALA A 179 -10.00 -13.36 -23.61
N LEU A 180 -9.72 -12.33 -24.42
CA LEU A 180 -8.38 -11.77 -24.56
C LEU A 180 -7.89 -11.14 -23.25
N LEU A 181 -8.74 -10.40 -22.53
CA LEU A 181 -8.40 -9.83 -21.23
C LEU A 181 -8.13 -10.90 -20.18
N LEU A 182 -8.89 -12.00 -20.15
CA LEU A 182 -8.62 -13.14 -19.28
C LEU A 182 -7.27 -13.81 -19.60
N VAL A 183 -6.93 -13.96 -20.88
CA VAL A 183 -5.61 -14.45 -21.30
C VAL A 183 -4.51 -13.50 -20.84
N THR A 184 -4.69 -12.18 -21.01
CA THR A 184 -3.71 -11.18 -20.56
C THR A 184 -3.58 -11.15 -19.03
N VAL A 185 -4.67 -11.35 -18.27
CA VAL A 185 -4.61 -11.56 -16.82
C VAL A 185 -3.81 -12.80 -16.47
N GLY A 186 -4.03 -13.93 -17.16
CA GLY A 186 -3.22 -15.14 -16.99
C GLY A 186 -1.73 -14.91 -17.25
N LEU A 187 -1.39 -14.21 -18.34
CA LEU A 187 -0.03 -13.79 -18.65
C LEU A 187 0.56 -12.93 -17.52
N ASN A 188 -0.22 -12.03 -16.95
CA ASN A 188 0.20 -11.16 -15.87
C ASN A 188 0.45 -11.92 -14.56
N ILE A 189 -0.38 -12.92 -14.24
CA ILE A 189 -0.15 -13.82 -13.10
C ILE A 189 1.17 -14.57 -13.29
N VAL A 190 1.43 -15.12 -14.49
CA VAL A 190 2.69 -15.78 -14.81
C VAL A 190 3.87 -14.82 -14.68
N ALA A 191 3.74 -13.59 -15.17
CA ALA A 191 4.76 -12.55 -15.01
C ALA A 191 5.00 -12.24 -13.53
N SER A 192 3.95 -12.18 -12.70
CA SER A 192 4.10 -11.96 -11.27
C SER A 192 5.00 -13.03 -10.66
N TYR A 193 4.81 -14.30 -11.01
CA TYR A 193 5.63 -15.41 -10.51
C TYR A 193 7.05 -15.35 -11.03
N ARG A 194 7.25 -14.99 -12.30
CA ARG A 194 8.59 -14.84 -12.89
C ARG A 194 9.41 -13.74 -12.22
N TYR A 195 8.79 -12.63 -11.88
CA TYR A 195 9.47 -11.45 -11.33
C TYR A 195 9.33 -11.31 -9.81
N GLU A 196 8.66 -12.26 -9.15
CA GLU A 196 8.46 -12.34 -7.70
C GLU A 196 8.01 -11.02 -7.06
N HIS A 197 7.09 -10.30 -7.71
CA HIS A 197 6.68 -8.96 -7.25
C HIS A 197 5.17 -8.82 -7.06
N ASP A 198 4.76 -8.34 -5.89
CA ASP A 198 3.36 -8.27 -5.48
C ASP A 198 2.58 -7.19 -6.23
N ALA A 199 3.22 -6.11 -6.68
CA ALA A 199 2.55 -5.10 -7.51
C ALA A 199 2.04 -5.67 -8.86
N ILE A 200 2.76 -6.64 -9.43
CA ILE A 200 2.34 -7.29 -10.69
C ILE A 200 1.14 -8.21 -10.42
N ALA A 201 1.21 -8.98 -9.33
CA ALA A 201 0.10 -9.80 -8.84
C ALA A 201 -1.16 -8.97 -8.57
N ALA A 202 -1.02 -7.87 -7.82
CA ALA A 202 -2.06 -6.90 -7.53
C ALA A 202 -2.71 -6.34 -8.81
N GLN A 203 -1.90 -5.92 -9.80
CA GLN A 203 -2.39 -5.44 -11.08
C GLN A 203 -3.28 -6.48 -11.77
N SER A 204 -2.87 -7.74 -11.78
CA SER A 204 -3.65 -8.80 -12.43
C SER A 204 -5.04 -8.96 -11.82
N THR A 205 -5.16 -8.89 -10.49
CA THR A 205 -6.45 -9.04 -9.82
C THR A 205 -7.32 -7.79 -9.91
N LEU A 206 -6.73 -6.59 -9.81
CA LEU A 206 -7.47 -5.34 -10.01
C LEU A 206 -8.06 -5.26 -11.42
N VAL A 207 -7.29 -5.70 -12.42
CA VAL A 207 -7.80 -5.82 -13.79
C VAL A 207 -8.90 -6.87 -13.86
N LEU A 208 -8.74 -8.04 -13.23
CA LEU A 208 -9.77 -9.07 -13.24
C LEU A 208 -11.09 -8.60 -12.59
N LEU A 209 -11.02 -7.83 -11.49
CA LEU A 209 -12.18 -7.18 -10.87
C LEU A 209 -12.86 -6.22 -11.85
N ALA A 210 -12.09 -5.37 -12.52
CA ALA A 210 -12.63 -4.43 -13.52
C ALA A 210 -13.28 -5.16 -14.70
N VAL A 211 -12.65 -6.21 -15.22
CA VAL A 211 -13.22 -7.05 -16.29
C VAL A 211 -14.49 -7.74 -15.78
N GLY A 212 -14.48 -8.25 -14.55
CA GLY A 212 -15.63 -8.87 -13.90
C GLY A 212 -16.83 -7.95 -13.80
N SER A 213 -16.63 -6.67 -13.50
CA SER A 213 -17.69 -5.65 -13.50
C SER A 213 -18.38 -5.51 -14.84
N THR A 214 -17.66 -5.72 -15.93
CA THR A 214 -18.20 -5.61 -17.30
C THR A 214 -18.89 -6.89 -17.77
N ALA A 215 -18.67 -8.02 -17.10
CA ALA A 215 -19.37 -9.28 -17.37
C ALA A 215 -20.89 -9.17 -17.19
N GLY A 216 -21.35 -8.13 -16.48
CA GLY A 216 -22.76 -7.78 -16.38
C GLY A 216 -23.45 -7.54 -17.72
N SER A 217 -22.70 -7.03 -18.72
CA SER A 217 -23.23 -6.85 -20.08
C SER A 217 -23.72 -8.15 -20.73
N LEU A 218 -23.10 -9.29 -20.39
CA LEU A 218 -23.42 -10.62 -20.94
C LEU A 218 -24.29 -11.45 -20.00
N TYR A 219 -24.07 -11.35 -18.68
CA TYR A 219 -24.60 -12.27 -17.68
C TYR A 219 -25.43 -11.60 -16.58
N GLY A 220 -25.69 -10.30 -16.69
CA GLY A 220 -26.47 -9.54 -15.71
C GLY A 220 -25.78 -9.42 -14.33
N GLN A 221 -26.57 -9.05 -13.32
CA GLN A 221 -26.07 -8.86 -11.94
C GLN A 221 -25.39 -10.12 -11.36
N GLU A 222 -25.89 -11.31 -11.72
CA GLU A 222 -25.33 -12.59 -11.26
C GLU A 222 -23.90 -12.79 -11.77
N GLY A 223 -23.64 -12.44 -13.03
CA GLY A 223 -22.31 -12.53 -13.62
C GLY A 223 -21.31 -11.58 -12.97
N VAL A 224 -21.75 -10.35 -12.65
CA VAL A 224 -20.92 -9.38 -11.91
C VAL A 224 -20.53 -9.96 -10.54
N ALA A 225 -21.51 -10.40 -9.75
CA ALA A 225 -21.27 -10.98 -8.43
C ALA A 225 -20.35 -12.20 -8.49
N PHE A 226 -20.59 -13.10 -9.44
CA PHE A 226 -19.76 -14.29 -9.64
C PHE A 226 -18.31 -13.94 -10.01
N MET A 227 -18.11 -12.97 -10.91
CA MET A 227 -16.77 -12.56 -11.32
C MET A 227 -16.03 -11.78 -10.23
N ILE A 228 -16.71 -10.96 -9.44
CA ILE A 228 -16.12 -10.34 -8.25
C ILE A 228 -15.67 -11.40 -7.26
N LEU A 229 -16.49 -12.43 -7.04
CA LEU A 229 -16.15 -13.54 -6.15
C LEU A 229 -14.92 -14.31 -6.66
N ILE A 230 -14.88 -14.66 -7.95
CA ILE A 230 -13.71 -15.32 -8.57
C ILE A 230 -12.46 -14.47 -8.40
N SER A 231 -12.55 -13.17 -8.69
CA SER A 231 -11.41 -12.26 -8.59
C SER A 231 -10.90 -12.17 -7.16
N THR A 232 -11.81 -12.11 -6.20
CA THR A 232 -11.50 -12.09 -4.77
C THR A 232 -10.83 -13.38 -4.34
N ILE A 233 -11.36 -14.54 -4.73
CA ILE A 233 -10.75 -15.84 -4.45
C ILE A 233 -9.33 -15.91 -5.03
N LEU A 234 -9.16 -15.50 -6.28
CA LEU A 234 -7.86 -15.50 -6.95
C LEU A 234 -6.84 -14.62 -6.20
N MET A 235 -7.25 -13.43 -5.75
CA MET A 235 -6.38 -12.53 -4.98
C MET A 235 -5.90 -13.19 -3.69
N HIS A 236 -6.82 -13.80 -2.94
CA HIS A 236 -6.48 -14.45 -1.67
C HIS A 236 -5.64 -15.71 -1.87
N ILE A 237 -5.89 -16.50 -2.93
CA ILE A 237 -5.02 -17.62 -3.30
C ILE A 237 -3.61 -17.13 -3.61
N LEU A 238 -3.49 -16.04 -4.38
CA LEU A 238 -2.19 -15.48 -4.77
C LEU A 238 -1.44 -14.95 -3.54
N ALA A 239 -2.14 -14.26 -2.63
CA ALA A 239 -1.58 -13.81 -1.36
C ALA A 239 -1.13 -14.98 -0.47
N ALA A 240 -1.96 -16.02 -0.34
CA ALA A 240 -1.64 -17.21 0.45
C ALA A 240 -0.45 -17.99 -0.11
N HIS A 241 -0.37 -18.15 -1.44
CA HIS A 241 0.73 -18.84 -2.10
C HIS A 241 2.04 -18.06 -2.02
N ARG A 242 1.97 -16.72 -2.10
CA ARG A 242 3.12 -15.82 -1.99
C ARG A 242 3.55 -15.52 -0.56
N LYS A 243 2.72 -15.86 0.43
CA LYS A 243 2.90 -15.42 1.83
C LYS A 243 3.06 -13.89 1.93
N SER A 244 2.20 -13.16 1.25
CA SER A 244 2.22 -11.69 1.21
C SER A 244 1.04 -11.10 1.97
N GLY A 245 1.33 -10.50 3.14
CA GLY A 245 0.37 -9.73 3.93
C GLY A 245 -0.15 -8.52 3.14
N ASN A 246 0.74 -7.75 2.51
CA ASN A 246 0.40 -6.64 1.63
C ASN A 246 -0.63 -7.02 0.55
N LEU A 247 -0.45 -8.17 -0.11
CA LEU A 247 -1.37 -8.62 -1.14
C LEU A 247 -2.71 -9.08 -0.55
N ALA A 248 -2.69 -9.67 0.66
CA ALA A 248 -3.89 -10.02 1.40
C ALA A 248 -4.68 -8.77 1.84
N ALA A 249 -4.01 -7.77 2.40
CA ALA A 249 -4.61 -6.49 2.79
C ALA A 249 -5.21 -5.76 1.58
N LEU A 250 -4.51 -5.75 0.44
CA LEU A 250 -5.05 -5.21 -0.81
C LEU A 250 -6.27 -6.00 -1.29
N GLY A 251 -6.29 -7.32 -1.11
CA GLY A 251 -7.44 -8.17 -1.43
C GLY A 251 -8.68 -7.81 -0.61
N ILE A 252 -8.51 -7.61 0.70
CA ILE A 252 -9.60 -7.18 1.59
C ILE A 252 -10.10 -5.80 1.20
N ALA A 253 -9.19 -4.83 1.04
CA ALA A 253 -9.55 -3.47 0.70
C ALA A 253 -10.26 -3.38 -0.67
N SER A 254 -9.70 -4.02 -1.69
CA SER A 254 -10.25 -3.99 -3.06
C SER A 254 -11.58 -4.70 -3.16
N SER A 255 -11.76 -5.87 -2.54
CA SER A 255 -13.03 -6.60 -2.58
C SER A 255 -14.17 -5.82 -1.92
N ASN A 256 -13.93 -5.22 -0.75
CA ASN A 256 -14.91 -4.37 -0.08
C ASN A 256 -15.22 -3.10 -0.89
N LEU A 257 -14.20 -2.44 -1.45
CA LEU A 257 -14.37 -1.25 -2.28
C LEU A 257 -15.20 -1.57 -3.53
N TRP A 258 -14.91 -2.68 -4.20
CA TRP A 258 -15.59 -3.06 -5.45
C TRP A 258 -17.05 -3.46 -5.21
N ILE A 259 -17.31 -4.26 -4.18
CA ILE A 259 -18.69 -4.61 -3.79
C ILE A 259 -19.45 -3.34 -3.41
N GLY A 260 -18.84 -2.45 -2.61
CA GLY A 260 -19.44 -1.17 -2.22
C GLY A 260 -19.77 -0.28 -3.41
N MET A 261 -18.88 -0.18 -4.40
CA MET A 261 -19.13 0.56 -5.65
C MET A 261 -20.38 0.03 -6.36
N HIS A 262 -20.48 -1.29 -6.54
CA HIS A 262 -21.63 -1.91 -7.20
C HIS A 262 -22.93 -1.86 -6.38
N ALA A 263 -22.85 -1.75 -5.06
CA ALA A 263 -24.00 -1.66 -4.17
C ALA A 263 -24.56 -0.24 -4.03
N ILE A 264 -23.71 0.78 -4.17
CA ILE A 264 -24.09 2.19 -3.94
C ILE A 264 -24.40 2.93 -5.25
N THR A 265 -23.81 2.50 -6.37
CA THR A 265 -24.01 3.18 -7.67
C THR A 265 -25.15 2.52 -8.45
N ASP A 266 -25.90 3.32 -9.21
CA ASP A 266 -26.96 2.86 -10.12
C ASP A 266 -26.41 2.17 -11.41
N GLY A 267 -25.12 1.81 -11.39
CA GLY A 267 -24.36 1.40 -12.56
C GLY A 267 -23.84 2.58 -13.39
N PHE A 268 -22.89 2.30 -14.28
CA PHE A 268 -22.35 3.29 -15.20
C PHE A 268 -21.86 2.64 -16.50
N GLU A 269 -21.82 3.42 -17.57
CA GLU A 269 -21.35 2.97 -18.88
C GLU A 269 -19.95 3.57 -19.15
N ILE A 270 -19.00 2.73 -19.56
CA ILE A 270 -17.72 3.15 -20.12
C ILE A 270 -17.62 2.63 -21.55
N GLY A 271 -17.95 3.48 -22.53
CA GLY A 271 -18.06 3.06 -23.92
C GLY A 271 -19.17 2.02 -24.10
N GLU A 272 -18.84 0.85 -24.67
CA GLU A 272 -19.79 -0.27 -24.80
C GLU A 272 -19.84 -1.19 -23.55
N LEU A 273 -18.96 -0.95 -22.57
CA LEU A 273 -18.89 -1.75 -21.35
C LEU A 273 -19.87 -1.21 -20.31
N ARG A 274 -20.86 -2.02 -19.95
CA ARG A 274 -21.85 -1.71 -18.93
C ARG A 274 -21.45 -2.30 -17.59
N VAL A 275 -21.26 -1.42 -16.61
CA VAL A 275 -21.10 -1.79 -15.20
C VAL A 275 -22.48 -1.74 -14.55
N LEU A 276 -22.99 -2.90 -14.14
CA LEU A 276 -24.33 -3.02 -13.55
C LEU A 276 -24.30 -2.85 -12.03
N ALA A 277 -25.32 -2.20 -11.48
CA ALA A 277 -25.59 -2.20 -10.04
C ALA A 277 -25.97 -3.59 -9.53
N LEU A 278 -25.66 -3.88 -8.26
CA LEU A 278 -26.09 -5.08 -7.55
C LEU A 278 -27.35 -4.79 -6.72
N ASP A 279 -28.48 -4.63 -7.40
CA ASP A 279 -29.74 -4.23 -6.74
C ASP A 279 -30.48 -5.38 -6.05
N LYS A 280 -30.19 -6.64 -6.43
CA LYS A 280 -30.82 -7.81 -5.84
C LYS A 280 -30.34 -7.99 -4.39
N PRO A 281 -31.20 -7.79 -3.37
CA PRO A 281 -30.75 -7.77 -1.97
C PRO A 281 -30.18 -9.13 -1.53
N LEU A 282 -30.77 -10.23 -1.98
CA LEU A 282 -30.29 -11.58 -1.67
C LEU A 282 -28.91 -11.85 -2.28
N LEU A 283 -28.69 -11.44 -3.53
CA LEU A 283 -27.40 -11.63 -4.21
C LEU A 283 -26.30 -10.84 -3.52
N LEU A 284 -26.56 -9.57 -3.23
CA LEU A 284 -25.62 -8.70 -2.53
C LEU A 284 -25.31 -9.24 -1.13
N PHE A 285 -26.33 -9.69 -0.39
CA PHE A 285 -26.16 -10.29 0.94
C PHE A 285 -25.25 -11.52 0.89
N VAL A 286 -25.50 -12.46 -0.04
CA VAL A 286 -24.69 -13.67 -0.17
C VAL A 286 -23.25 -13.34 -0.58
N LEU A 287 -23.07 -12.43 -1.54
CA LEU A 287 -21.74 -11.98 -1.97
C LEU A 287 -20.95 -11.36 -0.82
N MET A 288 -21.58 -10.47 -0.04
CA MET A 288 -20.95 -9.85 1.13
C MET A 288 -20.64 -10.88 2.21
N LEU A 289 -21.55 -11.81 2.51
CA LEU A 289 -21.34 -12.84 3.53
C LEU A 289 -20.10 -13.69 3.21
N ILE A 290 -20.02 -14.20 1.97
CA ILE A 290 -18.91 -15.04 1.53
C ILE A 290 -17.60 -14.24 1.52
N THR A 291 -17.62 -13.04 0.93
CA THR A 291 -16.44 -12.19 0.82
C THR A 291 -15.91 -11.76 2.18
N THR A 292 -16.80 -11.37 3.09
CA THR A 292 -16.41 -11.01 4.47
C THR A 292 -15.80 -12.20 5.21
N GLY A 293 -16.35 -13.40 5.05
CA GLY A 293 -15.78 -14.62 5.62
C GLY A 293 -14.37 -14.91 5.10
N MET A 294 -14.15 -14.79 3.79
CA MET A 294 -12.82 -14.94 3.18
C MET A 294 -11.85 -13.86 3.68
N ASN A 295 -12.27 -12.61 3.71
CA ASN A 295 -11.48 -11.47 4.17
C ASN A 295 -11.06 -11.65 5.64
N ALA A 296 -11.98 -12.07 6.51
CA ALA A 296 -11.69 -12.37 7.91
C ALA A 296 -10.68 -13.52 8.04
N GLY A 297 -10.86 -14.61 7.28
CA GLY A 297 -9.92 -15.73 7.30
C GLY A 297 -8.50 -15.34 6.87
N MET A 298 -8.39 -14.40 5.93
CA MET A 298 -7.10 -13.91 5.45
C MET A 298 -6.46 -12.92 6.42
N ALA A 299 -7.25 -12.04 7.04
CA ALA A 299 -6.77 -11.20 8.13
C ALA A 299 -6.23 -12.05 9.30
N THR A 300 -6.96 -13.07 9.75
CA THR A 300 -6.49 -13.97 10.82
C THR A 300 -5.21 -14.71 10.43
N ARG A 301 -5.08 -15.14 9.18
CA ARG A 301 -3.89 -15.85 8.70
C ARG A 301 -2.65 -14.96 8.67
N PHE A 302 -2.80 -13.70 8.27
CA PHE A 302 -1.68 -12.78 8.05
C PHE A 302 -1.43 -11.81 9.21
N ALA A 303 -2.26 -11.80 10.25
CA ALA A 303 -2.13 -10.90 11.40
C ALA A 303 -0.75 -10.88 12.08
N ARG A 304 0.05 -11.96 11.91
CA ARG A 304 1.37 -12.11 12.52
C ARG A 304 2.53 -11.97 11.54
N GLU A 305 2.26 -11.68 10.28
CA GLU A 305 3.29 -11.53 9.26
C GLU A 305 3.82 -10.08 9.29
N GLU A 306 5.14 -9.89 9.30
CA GLU A 306 5.76 -8.55 9.35
C GLU A 306 5.42 -7.67 8.13
N ASN A 307 4.90 -8.28 7.06
CA ASN A 307 4.53 -7.61 5.82
C ASN A 307 3.00 -7.38 5.68
N TRP A 308 2.25 -7.47 6.78
CA TRP A 308 0.81 -7.20 6.89
C TRP A 308 0.50 -5.71 7.08
#